data_AF-A0A3G1B2J6-F1
#
_entry.id   AF-A0A3G1B2J6-F1
#
_cell.length_a   1.000
_cell.length_b   1.000
_cell.length_c   1.000
_cell.angle_alpha   90.00
_cell.angle_beta   90.00
_cell.angle_gamma   90.00
#
_symmetry.space_group_name_H-M   'P 1'
#
loop_
_entity.id
_entity.type
_entity.pdbx_description
1 polymer ?
#
loop_
_entity_poly.entity_id
_entity_poly.type
_entity_poly.pdbx_seq_one_letter_code
_entity_poly.pdbx_strand_id
1 'polypeptide(L)'
;MKIQVICQDKYEATKLASLIFIKDGKETYISSILNVYENEVVISLKDKSAHSIVLKDTDQVDIFVDFIQSVLDNVNKIIDTKTISEIVEIVKD
;
A
#
# COMPACT_ATOMS: atom_id res chain seq x y z
N MET A 1 12.64 4.09 -8.78
CA MET A 1 11.81 3.21 -9.66
C MET A 1 10.33 3.41 -9.34
N LYS A 2 9.41 2.88 -10.17
CA LYS A 2 7.96 2.95 -9.91
C LYS A 2 7.34 1.56 -9.85
N ILE A 3 6.36 1.40 -8.97
CA ILE A 3 5.43 0.26 -8.92
C ILE A 3 4.01 0.81 -9.00
N GLN A 4 3.10 0.03 -9.57
CA GLN A 4 1.68 0.34 -9.63
C GLN A 4 0.91 -0.77 -8.93
N VAL A 5 -0.03 -0.38 -8.08
CA VAL A 5 -0.98 -1.28 -7.43
C VAL A 5 -2.37 -0.85 -7.88
N ILE A 6 -3.15 -1.79 -8.41
CA ILE A 6 -4.51 -1.54 -8.87
C ILE A 6 -5.49 -1.98 -7.80
N CYS A 7 -6.28 -1.03 -7.28
CA CYS A 7 -7.30 -1.27 -6.29
C CYS A 7 -8.63 -1.68 -6.92
N GLN A 8 -9.58 -2.15 -6.11
CA GLN A 8 -10.93 -2.50 -6.58
C GLN A 8 -11.61 -1.32 -7.27
N ASP A 9 -11.45 -0.12 -6.70
CA ASP A 9 -11.98 1.11 -7.24
C ASP A 9 -11.14 2.33 -6.83
N LYS A 10 -11.58 3.51 -7.28
CA LYS A 10 -10.95 4.79 -6.95
C LYS A 10 -10.96 5.10 -5.45
N TYR A 11 -11.97 4.65 -4.72
CA TYR A 11 -12.08 4.90 -3.29
C TYR A 11 -11.00 4.13 -2.53
N GLU A 12 -10.85 2.83 -2.80
CA GLU A 12 -9.80 1.99 -2.22
C GLU A 12 -8.40 2.49 -2.61
N ALA A 13 -8.21 2.96 -3.84
CA ALA A 13 -6.93 3.56 -4.27
C ALA A 13 -6.60 4.84 -3.51
N THR A 14 -7.59 5.69 -3.23
CA THR A 14 -7.40 6.93 -2.46
C THR A 14 -7.08 6.61 -1.00
N LYS A 15 -7.81 5.66 -0.42
CA LYS A 15 -7.60 5.15 0.94
C LYS A 15 -6.19 4.58 1.08
N LEU A 16 -5.76 3.69 0.19
CA LEU A 16 -4.41 3.12 0.20
C LEU A 16 -3.34 4.21 0.15
N ALA A 17 -3.42 5.14 -0.81
CA ALA A 17 -2.44 6.21 -0.96
C ALA A 17 -2.30 7.08 0.29
N SER A 18 -3.41 7.33 1.02
CA SER A 18 -3.39 8.09 2.28
C SER A 18 -2.77 7.33 3.47
N LEU A 19 -2.79 6.00 3.43
CA LEU A 19 -2.35 5.14 4.54
C LEU A 19 -0.89 4.70 4.40
N ILE A 20 -0.40 4.51 3.17
CA ILE A 20 0.94 3.92 2.97
C ILE A 20 2.07 4.92 3.16
N PHE A 21 1.83 6.20 2.93
CA PHE A 21 2.87 7.23 2.95
C PHE A 21 2.33 8.60 3.39
N ILE A 22 2.90 9.16 4.45
CA ILE A 22 2.59 10.51 4.89
C ILE A 22 3.56 11.47 4.22
N LYS A 23 3.07 12.29 3.28
CA LYS A 23 3.92 13.20 2.49
C LYS A 23 4.66 14.23 3.34
N ASP A 24 4.00 14.80 4.34
CA ASP A 24 4.60 15.84 5.21
C ASP A 24 5.70 15.26 6.12
N GLY A 25 5.58 13.99 6.51
CA GLY A 25 6.59 13.27 7.29
C GLY A 25 7.61 12.51 6.45
N LYS A 26 7.37 12.38 5.14
CA LYS A 26 8.11 11.53 4.20
C LYS A 26 8.37 10.11 4.72
N GLU A 27 7.39 9.54 5.40
CA GLU A 27 7.52 8.24 6.04
C GLU A 27 6.42 7.27 5.62
N THR A 28 6.81 6.01 5.49
CA THR A 28 5.87 4.89 5.43
C THR A 28 5.16 4.79 6.78
N TYR A 29 3.84 4.65 6.73
CA TYR A 29 3.00 4.63 7.93
C TYR A 29 2.41 3.25 8.26
N ILE A 30 2.60 2.28 7.37
CA ILE A 30 2.33 0.86 7.63
C ILE A 30 3.37 0.30 8.62
N SER A 31 2.89 -0.49 9.59
CA SER A 31 3.72 -1.21 10.55
C SER A 31 3.82 -2.71 10.26
N SER A 32 2.73 -3.33 9.77
CA SER A 32 2.71 -4.75 9.37
C SER A 32 1.53 -5.10 8.48
N ILE A 33 1.61 -6.25 7.82
CA ILE A 33 0.47 -6.93 7.20
C ILE A 33 -0.09 -7.91 8.23
N LEU A 34 -1.39 -7.83 8.51
CA LEU A 34 -2.07 -8.63 9.52
C LEU A 34 -2.71 -9.88 8.92
N ASN A 35 -3.36 -9.75 7.76
CA ASN A 35 -3.93 -10.89 7.05
C ASN A 35 -4.21 -10.58 5.58
N VAL A 36 -4.46 -11.63 4.80
CA VAL A 36 -4.87 -11.57 3.39
C VAL A 36 -6.07 -12.48 3.19
N TYR A 37 -7.13 -11.96 2.54
CA TYR A 37 -8.34 -12.70 2.21
C TYR A 37 -8.70 -12.43 0.74
N GLU A 38 -8.48 -13.40 -0.14
CA GLU A 38 -8.66 -13.22 -1.60
C GLU A 38 -7.95 -11.96 -2.11
N ASN A 39 -8.70 -10.95 -2.55
CA ASN A 39 -8.18 -9.66 -3.03
C ASN A 39 -8.12 -8.57 -1.94
N GLU A 40 -8.40 -8.88 -0.67
CA GLU A 40 -8.37 -7.95 0.46
C GLU A 40 -7.12 -8.14 1.33
N VAL A 41 -6.43 -7.05 1.65
CA VAL A 41 -5.26 -7.04 2.54
C VAL A 41 -5.57 -6.22 3.78
N VAL A 42 -5.37 -6.81 4.96
CA VAL A 42 -5.50 -6.13 6.24
C VAL A 42 -4.11 -5.70 6.71
N ILE A 43 -3.94 -4.40 6.93
CA ILE A 43 -2.69 -3.77 7.38
C ILE A 43 -2.85 -3.13 8.75
N SER A 44 -1.78 -3.12 9.54
CA SER A 44 -1.66 -2.29 10.73
C SER A 44 -0.82 -1.05 10.42
N LEU A 45 -1.18 0.07 11.04
CA LEU A 45 -0.40 1.31 10.96
C LEU A 45 0.44 1.52 12.23
N LYS A 46 1.31 2.53 12.20
CA LYS A 46 2.16 2.91 13.35
C LYS A 46 1.35 3.34 14.59
N ASP A 47 0.15 3.87 14.41
CA ASP A 47 -0.77 4.21 15.52
C ASP A 47 -1.58 3.02 16.06
N LYS A 48 -1.29 1.80 15.57
CA LYS A 48 -1.94 0.53 15.94
C LYS A 48 -3.38 0.38 15.45
N SER A 49 -3.89 1.30 14.64
CA SER A 49 -5.12 1.07 13.89
C SER A 49 -4.92 -0.06 12.87
N ALA A 50 -6.02 -0.71 12.50
CA ALA A 50 -6.06 -1.73 11.46
C ALA A 50 -7.04 -1.30 10.38
N HIS A 51 -6.62 -1.44 9.13
CA HIS A 51 -7.41 -1.07 7.96
C HIS A 51 -7.32 -2.18 6.93
N SER A 52 -8.43 -2.48 6.26
CA SER A 52 -8.39 -3.31 5.08
C SER A 52 -8.30 -2.50 3.81
N ILE A 53 -7.71 -3.08 2.76
CA ILE A 53 -7.65 -2.51 1.42
C ILE A 53 -8.08 -3.59 0.44
N VAL A 54 -9.07 -3.30 -0.40
CA VAL A 54 -9.53 -4.22 -1.44
C VAL A 54 -8.83 -3.88 -2.75
N LEU A 55 -8.06 -4.84 -3.25
CA LEU A 55 -7.32 -4.75 -4.50
C LEU A 55 -8.14 -5.31 -5.66
N LYS A 56 -7.69 -5.07 -6.89
CA LYS A 56 -8.43 -5.50 -8.08
C LYS A 56 -8.64 -7.01 -8.12
N ASP A 57 -7.58 -7.76 -7.81
CA ASP A 57 -7.51 -9.22 -7.88
C ASP A 57 -6.35 -9.73 -7.00
N THR A 58 -6.20 -11.06 -6.92
CA THR A 58 -5.14 -11.72 -6.14
C THR A 58 -3.74 -11.41 -6.66
N ASP A 59 -3.58 -11.16 -7.96
CA ASP A 59 -2.26 -10.80 -8.52
C ASP A 59 -1.80 -9.45 -7.97
N GLN A 60 -2.73 -8.49 -7.82
CA GLN A 60 -2.42 -7.21 -7.17
C GLN A 60 -2.10 -7.37 -5.68
N VAL A 61 -2.69 -8.36 -5.00
CA VAL A 61 -2.33 -8.69 -3.62
C VAL A 61 -0.89 -9.15 -3.52
N ASP A 62 -0.47 -10.10 -4.36
CA ASP A 62 0.91 -10.60 -4.34
C ASP A 62 1.91 -9.47 -4.58
N ILE A 63 1.65 -8.64 -5.60
CA ILE A 63 2.47 -7.45 -5.92
C ILE A 63 2.55 -6.48 -4.73
N PHE A 64 1.43 -6.20 -4.08
CA PHE A 64 1.38 -5.25 -2.97
C PHE A 64 2.05 -5.81 -1.70
N VAL A 65 1.77 -7.07 -1.35
CA VAL A 65 2.31 -7.74 -0.16
C VAL A 65 3.83 -7.86 -0.28
N ASP A 66 4.35 -8.32 -1.41
CA ASP A 66 5.79 -8.43 -1.65
C ASP A 66 6.47 -7.06 -1.53
N PHE A 67 5.86 -6.02 -2.11
CA PHE A 67 6.40 -4.68 -2.03
C PHE A 67 6.40 -4.15 -0.59
N ILE A 68 5.29 -4.24 0.13
CA ILE A 68 5.21 -3.76 1.52
C ILE A 68 6.17 -4.54 2.42
N GLN A 69 6.27 -5.87 2.26
CA GLN A 69 7.22 -6.67 3.02
C GLN A 69 8.65 -6.20 2.78
N SER A 70 9.02 -5.92 1.52
CA SER A 70 10.34 -5.35 1.21
C SER A 70 10.58 -3.96 1.80
N VAL A 71 9.54 -3.17 2.01
CA VAL A 71 9.64 -1.87 2.70
C VAL A 71 9.85 -2.06 4.20
N LEU A 72 9.13 -3.00 4.82
CA LEU A 72 9.31 -3.35 6.24
C LEU A 72 10.69 -3.94 6.52
N ASP A 73 11.23 -4.71 5.59
CA ASP A 73 12.59 -5.27 5.65
C ASP A 73 13.69 -4.24 5.29
N ASN A 74 13.32 -2.98 5.04
CA ASN A 74 14.21 -1.88 4.65
C ASN A 74 14.98 -2.11 3.34
N VAL A 75 14.49 -3.00 2.48
CA VAL A 75 15.04 -3.24 1.13
C VAL A 75 14.62 -2.13 0.17
N ASN A 76 13.35 -1.72 0.25
CA ASN A 76 12.80 -0.62 -0.53
C ASN A 76 12.35 0.53 0.38
N LYS A 77 12.33 1.75 -0.17
CA LYS A 77 11.80 2.92 0.53
C LYS A 77 10.79 3.65 -0.35
N ILE A 78 9.63 3.98 0.21
CA ILE A 78 8.62 4.80 -0.47
C ILE A 78 9.07 6.27 -0.42
N ILE A 79 9.05 6.94 -1.57
CA ILE A 79 9.41 8.36 -1.73
C ILE A 79 8.18 9.22 -1.97
N ASP A 80 7.25 8.73 -2.77
CA ASP A 80 6.03 9.45 -3.13
C ASP A 80 4.93 8.49 -3.60
N THR A 81 3.69 8.96 -3.53
CA THR A 81 2.51 8.24 -3.99
C THR A 81 1.60 9.16 -4.79
N LYS A 82 0.95 8.59 -5.81
CA LYS A 82 -0.05 9.29 -6.62
C LYS A 82 -1.19 8.35 -6.97
N THR A 83 -2.41 8.82 -6.78
CA THR A 83 -3.62 8.09 -7.21
C THR A 83 -4.05 8.55 -8.60
N ILE A 84 -4.35 7.60 -9.49
CA ILE A 84 -4.89 7.80 -10.83
C ILE A 84 -6.05 6.82 -11.00
N SER A 85 -7.28 7.29 -10.78
CA SER A 85 -8.47 6.42 -10.72
C SER A 85 -8.28 5.31 -9.67
N GLU A 86 -8.39 4.05 -10.05
CA GLU A 86 -8.17 2.86 -9.21
C GLU A 86 -6.69 2.50 -9.02
N ILE A 87 -5.75 3.23 -9.62
CA ILE A 87 -4.32 2.92 -9.58
C ILE A 87 -3.62 3.78 -8.53
N VAL A 88 -2.79 3.16 -7.70
CA VAL A 88 -1.81 3.83 -6.86
C VAL A 88 -0.42 3.65 -7.46
N GLU A 89 0.14 4.73 -7.99
CA GLU A 89 1.55 4.78 -8.37
C GLU A 89 2.39 5.07 -7.13
N ILE A 90 3.40 4.24 -6.88
CA ILE A 90 4.33 4.38 -5.78
C ILE A 90 5.72 4.58 -6.35
N VAL A 91 6.34 5.72 -6.03
CA VAL A 91 7.74 5.99 -6.34
C VAL A 91 8.58 5.44 -5.19
N LYS A 92 9.53 4.57 -5.51
CA LYS A 92 10.47 3.98 -4.56
C LYS A 92 11.91 4.25 -4.95
N ASP A 93 12.81 4.24 -3.96
CA ASP A 93 14.26 4.18 -4.23
C ASP A 93 14.63 2.81 -4.83
#